data_AF-A0AAV9B855-F1
#
_entry.id   AF-A0AAV9B855-F1
#
_cell.length_a   1.000
_cell.length_b   1.000
_cell.length_c   1.000
_cell.angle_alpha   90.00
_cell.angle_beta   90.00
_cell.angle_gamma   90.00
#
_symmetry.space_group_name_H-M   'P 1'
#
loop_
_entity.id
_entity.type
_entity.pdbx_description
1 polymer ?
#
loop_
_entity_poly.entity_id
_entity_poly.type
_entity_poly.pdbx_seq_one_letter_code
_entity_poly.pdbx_strand_id
1 'polypeptide(L)'
;MAPTTTTQAPSVQHNGLQKGERSINNGGHYEVPCNPLLMQQKGSLRSVVSDLTSRPNPDKSVIGLALGDASAFPCFRSGRDALTKPLFNVVVDLALFDGYPPSFGYPFARR
;
A
#
# COMPACT_ATOMS: atom_id res chain seq x y z
N MET A 1 -34.77 24.50 -11.37
CA MET A 1 -33.57 24.28 -12.20
C MET A 1 -32.39 24.19 -11.25
N ALA A 2 -31.63 23.09 -11.26
CA ALA A 2 -30.49 22.90 -10.36
C ALA A 2 -29.23 23.60 -10.93
N PRO A 3 -28.40 24.24 -10.10
CA PRO A 3 -27.21 24.93 -10.56
C PRO A 3 -26.13 23.93 -10.98
N THR A 4 -25.63 24.06 -12.20
CA THR A 4 -24.47 23.33 -12.72
C THR A 4 -23.19 23.91 -12.12
N THR A 5 -22.51 23.11 -11.28
CA THR A 5 -21.19 23.45 -10.77
C THR A 5 -20.16 23.11 -11.84
N THR A 6 -19.55 24.13 -12.46
CA THR A 6 -18.43 23.95 -13.39
C THR A 6 -17.22 23.49 -12.61
N THR A 7 -16.90 22.19 -12.67
CA THR A 7 -15.63 21.65 -12.17
C THR A 7 -14.49 22.15 -13.07
N GLN A 8 -13.72 23.12 -12.59
CA GLN A 8 -12.46 23.49 -13.22
C GLN A 8 -11.50 22.28 -13.18
N ALA A 9 -10.97 21.91 -14.33
CA ALA A 9 -9.91 20.91 -14.41
C ALA A 9 -8.69 21.42 -13.61
N PRO A 10 -8.06 20.57 -12.78
CA PRO A 10 -6.85 20.96 -12.07
C PRO A 10 -5.77 21.30 -13.09
N SER A 11 -5.17 22.48 -12.97
CA SER A 11 -4.00 22.85 -13.74
C SER A 11 -2.88 21.86 -13.42
N VAL A 12 -2.43 21.13 -14.44
CA VAL A 12 -1.32 20.19 -14.31
C VAL A 12 -0.05 21.01 -14.08
N GLN A 13 0.32 21.18 -12.81
CA GLN A 13 1.66 21.65 -12.48
C GLN A 13 2.64 20.59 -12.98
N HIS A 14 3.56 20.99 -13.87
CA HIS A 14 4.55 20.09 -14.45
C HIS A 14 5.40 19.44 -13.34
N ASN A 15 5.59 18.12 -13.42
CA ASN A 15 6.59 17.38 -12.64
C ASN A 15 8.00 17.76 -13.12
N GLY A 16 8.50 18.93 -12.73
CA GLY A 16 9.82 19.44 -13.10
C GLY A 16 10.75 19.60 -11.90
N LEU A 17 12.06 19.64 -12.15
CA LEU A 17 13.06 20.04 -11.13
C LEU A 17 12.71 21.44 -10.62
N GLN A 18 12.52 21.56 -9.31
CA GLN A 18 12.40 22.86 -8.63
C GLN A 18 13.71 23.17 -7.94
N LYS A 19 14.14 24.43 -7.99
CA LYS A 19 15.32 24.90 -7.25
C LYS A 19 14.92 25.03 -5.78
N GLY A 20 15.50 24.20 -4.91
CA GLY A 20 15.23 24.26 -3.47
C GLY A 20 15.74 25.57 -2.88
N GLU A 21 14.96 26.19 -1.99
CA GLU A 21 15.29 27.48 -1.37
C GLU A 21 16.44 27.37 -0.35
N ARG A 22 16.89 26.16 0.00
CA ARG A 22 17.98 25.91 0.94
C ARG A 22 19.32 25.70 0.21
N SER A 23 19.87 26.76 -0.36
CA SER A 23 21.24 26.75 -0.88
C SER A 23 22.13 27.64 -0.01
N ILE A 24 22.68 27.08 1.07
CA ILE A 24 23.65 27.78 1.94
C ILE A 24 25.07 27.73 1.35
N ASN A 25 25.37 26.84 0.40
CA ASN A 25 26.69 26.76 -0.25
C ASN A 25 26.52 26.53 -1.75
N ASN A 26 27.52 26.91 -2.57
CA ASN A 26 27.54 27.01 -4.05
C ASN A 26 27.29 25.71 -4.86
N GLY A 27 26.45 24.79 -4.39
CA GLY A 27 25.91 23.67 -5.16
C GLY A 27 24.39 23.80 -5.22
N GLY A 28 23.83 24.02 -6.41
CA GLY A 28 22.38 24.14 -6.58
C GLY A 28 21.67 22.87 -6.10
N HIS A 29 20.86 22.98 -5.05
CA HIS A 29 20.01 21.90 -4.59
C HIS A 29 18.75 21.87 -5.46
N TYR A 30 18.56 20.79 -6.21
CA TYR A 30 17.35 20.58 -7.00
C TYR A 30 16.48 19.54 -6.31
N GLU A 31 15.21 19.86 -6.15
CA GLU A 31 14.22 18.97 -5.57
C GLU A 31 13.22 18.57 -6.66
N VAL A 32 12.84 17.29 -6.67
CA VAL A 32 11.75 16.81 -7.51
C VAL A 32 10.52 16.73 -6.61
N PRO A 33 9.55 17.66 -6.74
CA PRO A 33 8.37 17.67 -5.89
C PRO A 33 7.55 16.40 -6.11
N CYS A 34 6.93 15.90 -5.03
CA CYS A 34 5.98 14.82 -5.15
C CYS A 34 4.76 15.29 -5.96
N ASN A 35 4.12 14.36 -6.68
CA ASN A 35 2.90 14.66 -7.40
C ASN A 35 1.86 15.25 -6.42
N PRO A 36 1.29 16.44 -6.68
CA PRO A 36 0.34 17.10 -5.78
C PRO A 36 -0.86 16.23 -5.36
N LEU A 37 -1.31 15.31 -6.22
CA LEU A 37 -2.38 14.37 -5.89
C LEU A 37 -1.96 13.30 -4.88
N LEU A 38 -0.67 12.94 -4.85
CA LEU A 38 -0.09 12.01 -3.88
C LEU A 38 0.32 12.72 -2.59
N MET A 39 0.61 14.02 -2.64
CA MET A 39 0.90 14.85 -1.46
C MET A 39 -0.31 15.05 -0.55
N GLN A 40 -1.54 14.89 -1.07
CA GLN A 40 -2.75 15.00 -0.27
C GLN A 40 -2.78 13.88 0.79
N GLN A 41 -2.48 14.22 2.05
CA GLN A 41 -2.68 13.32 3.18
C GLN A 41 -4.19 13.10 3.39
N LYS A 42 -4.68 11.98 2.85
CA LYS A 42 -6.02 11.47 3.18
C LYS A 42 -5.91 10.68 4.48
N GLY A 43 -6.74 11.01 5.47
CA GLY A 43 -6.85 10.22 6.70
C GLY A 43 -7.20 8.79 6.35
N SER A 44 -6.25 7.87 6.51
CA SER A 44 -6.46 6.45 6.24
C SER A 44 -6.83 5.74 7.54
N LEU A 45 -7.78 4.81 7.48
CA LEU A 45 -8.04 3.88 8.59
C LEU A 45 -6.76 3.19 9.06
N ARG A 46 -5.83 2.89 8.14
CA ARG A 46 -4.52 2.31 8.50
C ARG A 46 -3.69 3.21 9.40
N SER A 47 -3.72 4.53 9.19
CA SER A 47 -3.00 5.49 10.02
C SER A 47 -3.56 5.50 11.45
N VAL A 48 -4.89 5.54 11.57
CA VAL A 48 -5.57 5.52 12.88
C VAL A 48 -5.28 4.22 13.63
N VAL A 49 -5.31 3.07 12.94
CA VAL A 49 -4.96 1.78 13.54
C VAL A 49 -3.50 1.76 13.98
N SER A 50 -2.58 2.27 13.16
CA SER A 50 -1.17 2.37 13.51
C SER A 50 -0.96 3.19 14.78
N ASP A 51 -1.60 4.37 14.87
CA ASP A 51 -1.51 5.24 16.05
C ASP A 51 -2.04 4.54 17.30
N LEU A 52 -3.18 3.85 17.20
CA LEU A 52 -3.76 3.08 18.31
C LEU A 52 -2.83 1.96 18.77
N THR A 53 -2.20 1.24 17.85
CA THR A 53 -1.24 0.18 18.19
C THR A 53 0.08 0.71 18.75
N SER A 54 0.44 1.96 18.45
CA SER A 54 1.66 2.59 18.95
C SER A 54 1.54 3.11 20.39
N ARG A 55 0.32 3.28 20.90
CA ARG A 55 0.03 3.80 22.25
C ARG A 55 -0.92 2.87 23.02
N PRO A 56 -0.55 1.60 23.23
CA PRO A 56 -1.40 0.68 23.96
C PRO A 56 -1.47 1.08 25.44
N ASN A 57 -2.62 0.83 26.07
CA ASN A 57 -2.71 0.88 27.52
C ASN A 57 -1.85 -0.26 28.11
N PRO A 58 -0.89 -0.01 29.02
CA PRO A 58 -0.04 -1.05 29.58
C PRO A 58 -0.81 -2.11 30.38
N ASP A 59 -1.98 -1.75 30.92
CA ASP A 59 -2.78 -2.63 31.79
C ASP A 59 -3.79 -3.47 31.00
N LYS A 60 -3.97 -3.21 29.70
CA LYS A 60 -5.02 -3.84 28.87
C LYS A 60 -4.51 -4.21 27.49
N SER A 61 -4.81 -5.44 27.06
CA SER A 61 -4.55 -5.88 25.69
C SER A 61 -5.42 -5.13 24.68
N VAL A 62 -4.82 -4.66 23.59
CA VAL A 62 -5.53 -4.06 22.45
C VAL A 62 -6.22 -5.17 21.64
N ILE A 63 -7.52 -5.00 21.36
CA ILE A 63 -8.30 -5.90 20.49
C ILE A 63 -8.43 -5.25 19.11
N GLY A 64 -7.76 -5.83 18.10
CA GLY A 64 -7.74 -5.27 16.75
C GLY A 64 -8.98 -5.61 15.92
N LEU A 65 -10.04 -4.79 16.03
CA LEU A 65 -11.27 -4.95 15.23
C LEU A 65 -11.28 -4.14 13.92
N ALA A 66 -10.28 -3.28 13.73
CA ALA A 66 -10.22 -2.35 12.60
C ALA A 66 -9.47 -2.92 11.37
N LEU A 67 -8.85 -4.10 11.50
CA LEU A 67 -8.13 -4.77 10.42
C LEU A 67 -9.02 -5.84 9.78
N GLY A 68 -9.22 -5.75 8.47
CA GLY A 68 -9.94 -6.76 7.69
C GLY A 68 -9.10 -7.99 7.30
N ASP A 69 -7.92 -8.18 7.90
CA ASP A 69 -7.06 -9.33 7.65
C ASP A 69 -7.47 -10.51 8.53
N ALA A 70 -8.18 -11.47 7.95
CA ALA A 70 -8.59 -12.68 8.65
C ALA A 70 -7.40 -13.49 9.19
N SER A 71 -6.25 -13.46 8.50
CA SER A 71 -5.07 -14.21 8.92
C SER A 71 -4.45 -13.70 10.23
N ALA A 72 -4.82 -12.49 10.68
CA ALA A 72 -4.44 -11.99 11.99
C ALA A 72 -5.05 -12.80 13.14
N PHE A 73 -6.17 -13.50 12.92
CA PHE A 73 -6.86 -14.26 13.95
C PHE A 73 -6.58 -15.76 13.82
N PRO A 74 -6.19 -16.45 14.91
CA PRO A 74 -5.84 -17.88 14.86
C PRO A 74 -6.93 -18.79 14.29
N CYS A 75 -8.21 -18.46 14.53
CA CYS A 75 -9.34 -19.25 14.07
C CYS A 75 -9.41 -19.39 12.53
N PHE A 76 -8.94 -18.39 11.78
CA PHE A 76 -8.93 -18.39 10.31
C PHE A 76 -7.65 -18.97 9.70
N ARG A 77 -6.68 -19.41 10.52
CA ARG A 77 -5.44 -20.04 10.02
C ARG A 77 -5.60 -21.55 9.77
N SER A 78 -6.68 -22.13 10.26
CA SER A 78 -7.04 -23.53 10.09
C SER A 78 -7.12 -23.91 8.60
N GLY A 79 -6.45 -24.98 8.19
CA GLY A 79 -6.43 -25.44 6.79
C GLY A 79 -5.33 -24.82 5.92
N ARG A 80 -4.55 -23.85 6.42
CA ARG A 80 -3.41 -23.27 5.69
C ARG A 80 -2.41 -24.33 5.26
N ASP A 81 -2.11 -25.30 6.14
CA ASP A 81 -1.13 -26.36 5.88
C ASP A 81 -1.49 -27.28 4.71
N ALA A 82 -2.78 -27.46 4.44
CA ALA A 82 -3.25 -28.27 3.31
C ALA A 82 -2.96 -27.59 1.96
N LEU A 83 -2.92 -26.26 1.93
CA LEU A 83 -2.63 -25.47 0.74
C LEU A 83 -1.14 -25.10 0.63
N THR A 84 -0.49 -24.78 1.75
CA THR A 84 0.90 -24.30 1.73
C THR A 84 1.90 -25.40 1.43
N LYS A 85 1.71 -26.63 1.90
CA LYS A 85 2.63 -27.75 1.63
C LYS A 85 2.80 -28.06 0.13
N PRO A 86 1.73 -28.26 -0.65
CA PRO A 86 1.88 -28.50 -2.09
C PRO A 86 2.41 -27.27 -2.84
N LEU A 87 2.02 -26.05 -2.42
CA LEU A 87 2.59 -24.81 -2.96
C LEU A 87 4.10 -24.73 -2.75
N PHE A 88 4.59 -25.06 -1.55
CA PHE A 88 6.02 -25.02 -1.23
C PHE A 88 6.80 -26.02 -2.07
N ASN A 89 6.29 -27.24 -2.23
CA ASN A 89 6.91 -28.26 -3.07
C ASN A 89 7.03 -27.80 -4.54
N VAL A 90 5.95 -27.26 -5.10
CA VAL A 90 5.95 -26.83 -6.52
C VAL A 90 6.83 -25.60 -6.75
N VAL A 91 6.72 -24.58 -5.88
CA VAL A 91 7.39 -23.29 -6.09
C VAL A 91 8.85 -23.32 -5.62
N VAL A 92 9.11 -23.88 -4.45
CA VAL A 92 10.43 -23.83 -3.81
C VAL A 92 11.28 -25.04 -4.20
N ASP A 93 10.74 -26.25 -4.08
CA ASP A 93 11.54 -27.46 -4.27
C ASP A 93 11.74 -27.79 -5.76
N LEU A 94 10.74 -27.52 -6.59
CA LEU A 94 10.79 -27.78 -8.04
C LEU A 94 11.15 -26.55 -8.88
N ALA A 95 11.25 -25.35 -8.27
CA ALA A 95 11.50 -24.09 -8.96
C ALA A 95 10.55 -23.86 -10.17
N LEU A 96 9.34 -24.41 -10.10
CA LEU A 96 8.34 -24.22 -11.14
C LEU A 96 7.66 -22.88 -10.89
N PHE A 97 7.59 -22.07 -11.95
CA PHE A 97 6.95 -20.73 -11.97
C PHE A 97 7.78 -19.56 -11.41
N ASP A 98 9.12 -19.65 -11.41
CA ASP A 98 10.01 -18.53 -11.05
C ASP A 98 10.07 -17.41 -12.11
N GLY A 99 9.63 -17.69 -13.34
CA GLY A 99 9.55 -16.73 -14.43
C GLY A 99 8.30 -15.83 -14.34
N TYR A 100 8.33 -14.70 -15.05
CA TYR A 100 7.15 -13.82 -15.11
C TYR A 100 5.95 -14.52 -15.76
N PRO A 101 4.78 -14.55 -15.08
CA PRO A 101 3.55 -14.99 -15.73
C PRO A 101 3.04 -13.95 -16.73
N PRO A 102 2.08 -14.31 -17.59
CA PRO A 102 1.28 -13.34 -18.32
C PRO A 102 0.63 -12.34 -17.35
N SER A 103 0.36 -11.11 -17.81
CA SER A 103 -0.24 -10.04 -16.98
C SER A 103 -1.59 -10.42 -16.36
N PHE A 104 -2.29 -11.36 -16.97
CA PHE A 104 -3.57 -11.92 -16.52
C PHE A 104 -3.42 -13.25 -15.76
N GLY A 105 -2.20 -13.63 -15.36
CA GLY A 105 -1.88 -14.86 -14.65
C GLY A 105 -1.82 -16.11 -15.53
N TYR A 106 -1.41 -17.23 -14.95
CA TYR A 106 -1.35 -18.51 -15.67
C TYR A 106 -2.74 -19.05 -16.03
N PRO A 107 -2.93 -19.66 -17.23
CA PRO A 107 -4.22 -20.22 -17.63
C PRO A 107 -4.86 -21.20 -16.66
N PHE A 108 -4.06 -22.05 -16.02
CA PHE A 108 -4.54 -23.01 -15.03
C PHE A 108 -4.96 -22.36 -13.70
N ALA A 109 -4.49 -21.15 -13.39
CA ALA A 109 -4.80 -20.45 -12.14
C ALA A 109 -6.02 -19.53 -12.25
N ARG A 110 -6.55 -19.32 -13.46
CA ARG A 110 -7.74 -18.48 -13.69
C ARG A 110 -9.07 -19.22 -13.51
N ARG A 111 -9.04 -20.54 -13.43
CA ARG A 111 -10.24 -21.41 -13.45
C ARG A 111 -10.28 -22.27 -12.21
#